data_AF-A0A330HW74-F1
#
_entry.id   AF-A0A330HW74-F1
#
_cell.length_a   1.000
_cell.length_b   1.000
_cell.length_c   1.000
_cell.angle_alpha   90.00
_cell.angle_beta   90.00
_cell.angle_gamma   90.00
#
_symmetry.space_group_name_H-M   'P 1'
#
loop_
_entity.id
_entity.type
_entity.pdbx_description
1 polymer ?
#
loop_
_entity_poly.entity_id
_entity_poly.type
_entity_poly.pdbx_seq_one_letter_code
_entity_poly.pdbx_strand_id
1 'polypeptide(L)'
;MSSESDRVARAGDYVFGLMNDRERARAERDLEVDPAFRDTVLRLAERLRALDRAAPEGRDDRWELVAHRLAALPQMQTRLAGIAAAEAEPPPVIIHRLERRPYGVGLHSLGGRLRVVMALALIAAFALGYLAGTL
;
A
#
# COMPACT_ATOMS: atom_id res chain seq x y z
N MET A 1 2.33 -24.82 14.66
CA MET A 1 3.06 -23.54 14.61
C MET A 1 2.68 -22.62 13.43
N SER A 2 1.79 -23.02 12.50
CA SER A 2 1.36 -22.19 11.35
C SER A 2 0.42 -21.04 11.75
N SER A 3 -0.52 -21.28 12.67
CA SER A 3 -1.61 -20.34 12.96
C SER A 3 -1.15 -18.98 13.49
N GLU A 4 -0.07 -18.93 14.26
CA GLU A 4 0.49 -17.68 14.77
C GLU A 4 1.19 -16.88 13.65
N SER A 5 1.97 -17.55 12.80
CA SER A 5 2.61 -16.90 11.64
C SER A 5 1.57 -16.40 10.65
N ASP A 6 0.51 -17.17 10.40
CA ASP A 6 -0.61 -16.78 9.55
C ASP A 6 -1.40 -15.58 10.13
N ARG A 7 -1.44 -15.47 11.46
CA ARG A 7 -2.06 -14.34 12.17
C ARG A 7 -1.20 -13.09 12.06
N VAL A 8 0.12 -13.21 12.19
CA VAL A 8 1.08 -12.10 12.01
C VAL A 8 1.09 -11.60 10.58
N ALA A 9 1.12 -12.50 9.59
CA ALA A 9 1.07 -12.14 8.18
C ALA A 9 -0.21 -11.36 7.84
N ARG A 10 -1.37 -11.87 8.28
CA ARG A 10 -2.67 -11.19 8.09
C ARG A 10 -2.75 -9.85 8.81
N ALA A 11 -2.20 -9.74 10.02
CA ALA A 11 -2.16 -8.47 10.74
C ALA A 11 -1.31 -7.43 9.99
N GLY A 12 -0.20 -7.86 9.39
CA GLY A 12 0.62 -7.03 8.51
C GLY A 12 -0.16 -6.56 7.29
N ASP A 13 -0.80 -7.47 6.55
CA ASP A 13 -1.61 -7.13 5.39
C ASP A 13 -2.73 -6.14 5.73
N TYR A 14 -3.37 -6.31 6.89
CA TYR A 14 -4.41 -5.42 7.38
C TYR A 14 -3.89 -4.01 7.67
N VAL A 15 -2.78 -3.89 8.42
CA VAL A 15 -2.19 -2.58 8.80
C VAL A 15 -1.64 -1.83 7.60
N PHE A 16 -1.01 -2.53 6.65
CA PHE A 16 -0.47 -1.91 5.43
C PHE A 16 -1.52 -1.70 4.33
N GLY A 17 -2.79 -2.07 4.58
CA GLY A 17 -3.88 -1.88 3.61
C GLY A 17 -3.75 -2.76 2.36
N LEU A 18 -3.07 -3.89 2.47
CA LEU A 18 -2.84 -4.84 1.37
C LEU A 18 -3.97 -5.85 1.20
N MET A 19 -5.02 -5.77 2.03
CA MET A 19 -6.20 -6.63 1.96
C MET A 19 -7.26 -6.07 1.01
N ASN A 20 -7.92 -6.95 0.26
CA ASN A 20 -9.12 -6.57 -0.50
C ASN A 20 -10.34 -6.35 0.43
N ASP A 21 -11.43 -5.76 -0.09
CA ASP A 21 -12.60 -5.40 0.74
C ASP A 21 -13.21 -6.60 1.49
N ARG A 22 -13.21 -7.80 0.88
CA ARG A 22 -13.75 -9.01 1.50
C ARG A 22 -12.84 -9.54 2.61
N GLU A 23 -11.53 -9.50 2.38
CA GLU A 23 -10.52 -9.87 3.36
C GLU A 23 -10.52 -8.89 4.52
N ARG A 24 -10.68 -7.60 4.24
CA ARG A 24 -10.78 -6.55 5.24
C ARG A 24 -12.02 -6.72 6.12
N ALA A 25 -13.20 -6.95 5.54
CA ALA A 25 -14.42 -7.19 6.32
C ALA A 25 -14.35 -8.49 7.15
N ARG A 26 -13.51 -9.45 6.76
CA ARG A 26 -13.21 -10.63 7.58
C ARG A 26 -12.23 -10.28 8.70
N ALA A 27 -11.17 -9.55 8.41
CA ALA A 27 -10.21 -9.08 9.42
C ALA A 27 -10.87 -8.18 10.48
N GLU A 28 -11.82 -7.34 10.09
CA GLU A 28 -12.60 -6.50 11.02
C GLU A 28 -13.44 -7.34 11.97
N ARG A 29 -14.09 -8.42 11.49
CA ARG A 29 -14.76 -9.40 12.36
C ARG A 29 -13.78 -10.16 13.24
N ASP A 30 -12.60 -10.51 12.71
CA ASP A 30 -11.57 -11.21 13.47
C ASP A 30 -10.99 -10.32 14.59
N LEU A 31 -11.01 -8.98 14.46
CA LEU A 31 -10.65 -8.07 15.56
C LEU A 31 -11.64 -8.12 16.73
N GLU A 32 -12.92 -8.36 16.45
CA GLU A 32 -13.97 -8.50 17.46
C GLU A 32 -13.90 -9.88 18.13
N VAL A 33 -13.65 -10.93 17.34
CA VAL A 33 -13.76 -12.33 17.78
C VAL A 33 -12.45 -12.90 18.34
N ASP A 34 -11.29 -12.54 17.78
CA ASP A 34 -9.99 -13.11 18.16
C ASP A 34 -9.12 -12.10 18.95
N PRO A 35 -9.01 -12.26 20.29
CA PRO A 35 -8.20 -11.38 21.11
C PRO A 35 -6.71 -11.43 20.75
N ALA A 36 -6.19 -12.58 20.32
CA ALA A 36 -4.78 -12.70 19.98
C ALA A 36 -4.43 -12.04 18.63
N PHE A 37 -5.40 -11.97 17.70
CA PHE A 37 -5.24 -11.16 16.48
C PHE A 37 -5.18 -9.67 16.81
N ARG A 38 -6.08 -9.21 17.67
CA ARG A 38 -6.08 -7.83 18.17
C ARG A 38 -4.76 -7.44 18.83
N ASP A 39 -4.23 -8.28 19.71
CA ASP A 39 -2.94 -8.02 20.37
C ASP A 39 -1.77 -7.97 19.37
N THR A 40 -1.85 -8.74 18.29
CA THR A 40 -0.84 -8.73 17.23
C THR A 40 -0.87 -7.44 16.43
N VAL A 41 -2.06 -6.95 16.07
CA VAL A 41 -2.24 -5.65 15.41
C VAL A 41 -1.76 -4.51 16.32
N LEU A 42 -2.09 -4.54 17.61
CA LEU A 42 -1.63 -3.51 18.57
C LEU A 42 -0.10 -3.50 18.73
N ARG A 43 0.53 -4.67 18.88
CA ARG A 43 2.00 -4.76 18.94
C ARG A 43 2.66 -4.25 17.67
N LEU A 44 2.09 -4.56 16.50
CA LEU A 44 2.59 -4.06 15.22
C LEU A 44 2.44 -2.54 15.11
N ALA A 45 1.28 -1.99 15.49
CA ALA A 45 1.03 -0.55 15.46
C ALA A 45 1.99 0.21 16.39
N GLU A 46 2.24 -0.30 17.60
CA GLU A 46 3.20 0.34 18.52
C GLU A 46 4.63 0.28 17.99
N ARG A 47 5.03 -0.82 17.37
CA ARG A 47 6.32 -0.93 16.69
C ARG A 47 6.47 0.11 15.57
N LEU A 48 5.43 0.32 14.77
CA LEU A 48 5.43 1.34 13.71
C LEU A 48 5.49 2.76 14.29
N ARG A 49 4.77 3.05 15.38
CA ARG A 49 4.87 4.34 16.08
C ARG A 49 6.26 4.60 16.66
N ALA A 50 6.91 3.56 17.18
CA ALA A 50 8.27 3.66 17.68
C ALA A 50 9.27 3.99 16.56
N LEU A 51 9.06 3.49 15.34
CA LEU A 51 9.87 3.82 14.17
C LEU A 51 9.71 5.30 13.76
N ASP A 52 8.50 5.85 13.86
CA ASP A 52 8.24 7.24 13.50
C ASP A 52 8.84 8.24 14.51
N ARG A 53 8.73 7.94 15.82
CA ARG A 53 9.36 8.74 16.89
C ARG A 53 10.89 8.78 16.80
N ALA A 54 11.51 7.78 16.18
CA ALA A 54 12.95 7.69 15.99
C ALA A 54 13.44 8.48 14.76
N ALA A 55 12.63 9.33 14.15
CA ALA A 55 13.06 10.21 13.07
C ALA A 55 13.66 11.51 13.64
N PRO A 56 15.00 11.66 13.74
CA PRO A 56 15.58 12.94 14.08
C PRO A 56 15.35 13.95 12.95
N GLU A 57 15.09 15.19 13.34
CA GLU A 57 15.15 16.41 12.53
C GLU A 57 16.41 16.33 11.63
N GLY A 58 16.23 16.29 10.31
CA GLY A 58 17.29 15.93 9.33
C GLY A 58 17.03 14.62 8.57
N ARG A 59 15.78 14.40 8.14
CA ARG A 59 15.35 13.23 7.38
C ARG A 59 15.89 13.24 5.94
N ASP A 60 16.05 14.41 5.34
CA ASP A 60 16.31 14.55 3.91
C ASP A 60 17.74 14.12 3.54
N ASP A 61 18.76 14.62 4.24
CA ASP A 61 20.18 14.29 3.97
C ASP A 61 20.51 12.79 4.15
N ARG A 62 19.81 12.09 5.07
CA ARG A 62 20.03 10.67 5.32
C ARG A 62 19.49 9.78 4.20
N TRP A 63 18.36 10.16 3.61
CA TRP A 63 17.82 9.44 2.47
C TRP A 63 18.69 9.62 1.24
N GLU A 64 19.26 10.80 1.01
CA GLU A 64 20.25 11.01 -0.04
C GLU A 64 21.50 10.15 0.17
N LEU A 65 22.01 10.07 1.40
CA LEU A 65 23.15 9.22 1.73
C LEU A 65 22.87 7.73 1.52
N VAL A 66 21.68 7.25 1.90
CA VAL A 66 21.25 5.88 1.64
C VAL A 66 21.12 5.63 0.14
N ALA A 67 20.51 6.53 -0.62
CA ALA A 67 20.36 6.44 -2.07
C ALA A 67 21.74 6.39 -2.76
N HIS A 68 22.67 7.26 -2.34
CA HIS A 68 24.03 7.28 -2.85
C HIS A 68 24.78 5.97 -2.55
N ARG A 69 24.69 5.47 -1.32
CA ARG A 69 25.31 4.17 -0.95
C ARG A 69 24.72 3.02 -1.74
N LEU A 70 23.40 3.00 -1.93
CA LEU A 70 22.73 1.99 -2.75
C LEU A 70 23.21 2.05 -4.20
N ALA A 71 23.29 3.24 -4.79
CA ALA A 71 23.82 3.45 -6.13
C ALA A 71 25.29 3.02 -6.28
N ALA A 72 26.08 3.18 -5.21
CA ALA A 72 27.48 2.75 -5.14
C ALA A 72 27.67 1.24 -4.99
N LEU A 73 26.61 0.45 -4.79
CA LEU A 73 26.71 -1.00 -4.70
C LEU A 73 26.89 -1.66 -6.09
N PRO A 74 27.81 -2.63 -6.23
CA PRO A 74 28.09 -3.30 -7.50
C PRO A 74 26.86 -3.98 -8.10
N GLN A 75 25.99 -4.58 -7.28
CA GLN A 75 24.75 -5.19 -7.73
C GLN A 75 23.74 -4.20 -8.37
N MET A 76 23.77 -2.93 -7.99
CA MET A 76 22.91 -1.90 -8.59
C MET A 76 23.50 -1.39 -9.91
N GLN A 77 24.82 -1.29 -10.01
CA GLN A 77 25.51 -0.95 -11.26
C GLN A 77 25.30 -2.03 -12.32
N THR A 78 25.39 -3.32 -11.95
CA THR A 78 25.10 -4.43 -12.88
C THR A 78 23.64 -4.45 -13.32
N ARG A 79 22.69 -4.08 -12.44
CA ARG A 79 21.27 -3.94 -12.82
C ARG A 79 21.05 -2.77 -13.79
N LEU A 80 21.65 -1.60 -13.54
CA LEU A 80 21.52 -0.44 -14.45
C LEU A 80 22.21 -0.69 -15.80
N ALA A 81 23.41 -1.29 -15.79
CA ALA A 81 24.12 -1.68 -17.01
C ALA A 81 23.38 -2.80 -17.77
N GLY A 82 22.76 -3.73 -17.04
CA GLY A 82 21.88 -4.75 -17.61
C GLY A 82 20.61 -4.17 -18.23
N ILE A 83 20.05 -3.09 -17.69
CA ILE A 83 18.91 -2.36 -18.29
C ILE A 83 19.36 -1.65 -19.58
N ALA A 84 20.55 -1.04 -19.62
CA ALA A 84 21.11 -0.42 -20.82
C ALA A 84 21.47 -1.44 -21.92
N ALA A 85 21.84 -2.68 -21.54
CA ALA A 85 22.09 -3.78 -22.49
C ALA A 85 20.81 -4.53 -22.91
N ALA A 86 19.72 -4.43 -22.12
CA ALA A 86 18.45 -5.11 -22.36
C ALA A 86 17.47 -4.30 -23.25
N GLU A 87 17.95 -3.29 -23.98
CA GLU A 87 17.16 -2.68 -25.07
C GLU A 87 17.02 -3.63 -26.28
N ALA A 88 17.69 -4.79 -26.28
CA ALA A 88 17.62 -5.78 -27.36
C ALA A 88 16.70 -6.99 -27.12
N GLU A 89 16.34 -7.33 -25.89
CA GLU A 89 15.30 -8.34 -25.59
C GLU A 89 15.12 -8.40 -24.06
N PRO A 90 13.89 -8.32 -23.50
CA PRO A 90 13.71 -8.50 -22.07
C PRO A 90 13.87 -9.99 -21.71
N PRO A 91 14.90 -10.40 -20.94
CA PRO A 91 14.92 -11.74 -20.38
C PRO A 91 13.73 -11.89 -19.42
N PRO A 92 13.13 -13.09 -19.28
CA PRO A 92 12.01 -13.29 -18.37
C PRO A 92 12.51 -13.02 -16.96
N VAL A 93 12.16 -11.87 -16.41
CA VAL A 93 12.41 -11.54 -15.01
C VAL A 93 11.54 -12.49 -14.19
N ILE A 94 12.10 -13.61 -13.79
CA ILE A 94 11.52 -14.47 -12.75
C ILE A 94 11.72 -13.74 -11.42
N ILE A 95 11.00 -12.63 -11.25
CA ILE A 95 10.66 -12.18 -9.90
C ILE A 95 9.76 -13.31 -9.41
N HIS A 96 10.16 -14.03 -8.37
CA HIS A 96 9.21 -14.86 -7.64
C HIS A 96 8.04 -13.96 -7.32
N ARG A 97 6.97 -14.24 -8.07
CA ARG A 97 5.67 -13.61 -8.09
C ARG A 97 5.46 -12.89 -6.76
N LEU A 98 5.42 -11.56 -6.79
CA LEU A 98 4.59 -10.83 -5.83
C LEU A 98 3.17 -11.39 -6.04
N GLU A 99 2.86 -12.53 -5.43
CA GLU A 99 1.57 -13.22 -5.57
C GLU A 99 0.43 -12.31 -5.12
N ARG A 100 0.76 -11.32 -4.30
CA ARG A 100 -0.10 -10.19 -4.04
C ARG A 100 0.40 -8.99 -4.81
N ARG A 101 -0.30 -8.73 -5.92
CA ARG A 101 -0.39 -7.38 -6.51
C ARG A 101 -0.63 -6.41 -5.35
N PRO A 102 0.21 -5.38 -5.13
CA PRO A 102 -0.04 -4.40 -4.10
C PRO A 102 -1.39 -3.78 -4.42
N TYR A 103 -2.39 -4.06 -3.59
CA TYR A 103 -3.69 -3.44 -3.70
C TYR A 103 -3.49 -1.98 -3.31
N GLY A 104 -3.12 -1.19 -4.32
CA GLY A 104 -2.92 0.24 -4.16
C GLY A 104 -4.20 0.85 -3.62
N VAL A 105 -4.04 1.68 -2.60
CA VAL A 105 -5.09 2.57 -2.07
C VAL A 105 -5.36 3.65 -3.12
N GLY A 106 -5.89 3.25 -4.28
CA GLY A 106 -6.36 4.14 -5.32
C GLY A 106 -7.87 4.27 -5.20
N LEU A 107 -8.44 5.38 -5.70
CA LEU A 107 -9.88 5.67 -5.84
C LEU A 107 -10.74 4.52 -6.39
N HIS A 108 -10.11 3.43 -6.83
CA HIS A 108 -10.73 2.20 -7.27
C HIS A 108 -11.23 1.30 -6.12
N SER A 109 -10.88 1.58 -4.87
CA SER A 109 -11.42 0.92 -3.66
C SER A 109 -12.80 1.44 -3.23
N LEU A 110 -13.30 2.53 -3.83
CA LEU A 110 -14.72 2.83 -3.76
C LEU A 110 -15.45 1.80 -4.62
N GLY A 111 -16.08 0.83 -3.95
CA GLY A 111 -16.94 -0.17 -4.58
C GLY A 111 -17.87 0.48 -5.59
N GLY A 112 -18.04 -0.13 -6.77
CA GLY A 112 -18.58 0.53 -7.97
C GLY A 112 -19.87 1.34 -7.77
N ARG A 113 -20.71 0.99 -6.78
CA ARG A 113 -21.91 1.75 -6.39
C ARG A 113 -21.60 3.14 -5.83
N LEU A 114 -20.60 3.28 -4.96
CA LEU A 114 -20.28 4.58 -4.36
C LEU A 114 -19.70 5.53 -5.41
N ARG A 115 -18.93 5.00 -6.37
CA ARG A 115 -18.41 5.76 -7.51
C ARG A 115 -19.52 6.29 -8.42
N VAL A 116 -20.53 5.46 -8.69
CA VAL A 116 -21.71 5.86 -9.47
C VAL A 116 -22.52 6.93 -8.73
N VAL A 117 -22.74 6.76 -7.42
CA VAL A 117 -23.45 7.77 -6.59
C VAL A 117 -22.68 9.09 -6.59
N MET A 118 -21.36 9.07 -6.41
CA MET A 118 -20.53 10.28 -6.42
C MET A 118 -20.57 10.99 -7.78
N ALA A 119 -20.49 10.23 -8.88
CA ALA A 119 -20.58 10.79 -10.23
C ALA A 119 -21.96 11.43 -10.48
N LEU A 120 -23.05 10.76 -10.09
CA LEU A 120 -24.41 11.30 -10.20
C LEU A 120 -24.60 12.56 -9.36
N ALA A 121 -24.07 12.59 -8.13
CA ALA A 121 -24.15 13.75 -7.25
C ALA A 121 -23.41 14.97 -7.85
N LEU A 122 -22.22 14.76 -8.40
CA LEU A 122 -21.45 15.82 -9.07
C LEU A 122 -22.17 16.35 -10.32
N ILE A 123 -22.73 15.47 -11.15
CA ILE A 123 -23.50 15.86 -12.33
C ILE A 123 -24.74 16.67 -11.92
N ALA A 124 -25.47 16.22 -10.90
CA ALA A 124 -26.66 16.91 -10.40
C ALA A 124 -26.31 18.30 -9.83
N ALA A 125 -25.25 18.40 -9.02
CA ALA A 125 -24.78 19.67 -8.48
C ALA A 125 -24.36 20.64 -9.60
N PHE A 126 -23.69 20.12 -10.64
CA PHE A 126 -23.28 20.93 -11.79
C PHE A 126 -24.48 21.43 -12.61
N ALA A 127 -25.47 20.56 -12.86
CA ALA A 127 -26.68 20.94 -13.57
C ALA A 127 -27.52 21.97 -12.79
N LEU A 128 -27.66 21.79 -11.48
CA LEU A 128 -28.35 22.74 -10.59
C LEU A 128 -27.63 24.10 -10.55
N GLY A 129 -26.31 24.10 -10.44
CA GLY A 129 -25.50 25.33 -10.50
C GLY A 129 -25.60 26.04 -11.84
N TYR A 130 -25.62 25.28 -12.95
CA TYR A 130 -25.81 25.84 -14.29
C TYR A 130 -27.17 26.50 -14.44
N LEU A 131 -28.27 25.83 -14.06
CA LEU A 131 -29.61 26.41 -14.14
C LEU A 131 -29.76 27.66 -13.27
N ALA A 132 -29.22 27.65 -12.06
CA ALA A 132 -29.28 28.80 -11.15
C ALA A 132 -28.41 29.99 -11.61
N GLY A 133 -27.34 29.72 -12.38
CA GLY A 133 -26.49 30.77 -12.96
C GLY A 133 -26.98 31.32 -14.30
N THR A 134 -27.90 30.61 -14.97
CA THR A 134 -28.51 31.03 -16.25
C THR A 134 -29.82 31.83 -16.10
N LEU A 135 -30.33 31.96 -14.88
CA LEU A 135 -31.57 32.67 -14.53
C LEU A 135 -31.26 34.03 -13.90
#